data_AF-A0A438MU24-F1
#
_entry.id   AF-A0A438MU24-F1
#
_cell.length_a   1.000
_cell.length_b   1.000
_cell.length_c   1.000
_cell.angle_alpha   90.00
_cell.angle_beta   90.00
_cell.angle_gamma   90.00
#
_symmetry.space_group_name_H-M   'P 1'
#
loop_
_entity.id
_entity.type
_entity.pdbx_description
1 polymer ?
#
loop_
_entity_poly.entity_id
_entity_poly.type
_entity_poly.pdbx_seq_one_letter_code
_entity_poly.pdbx_strand_id
1 'polypeptide(L)'
;MSWTQRNPQAEHDFAPFCHYADLGYDFDMYESLQIPWSTDNPGIAEQKYRQGGFVKTKGTIFLLPPSESTLRETFNDPPRPKTRMSAGAVALCKHFERGRSSAEHNQPHPFWKLPTGSNENKTETARQILDDMLAHAPWRNVMLLHRGVAVYEIRNRLGYGMRWTLEIVEEVEIGEKRMEMERRGELDGQPDTEDLDKEWRIVKTTFRGFLEPIAAMDHELEQGD
;
A
#
# COMPACT_ATOMS: atom_id res chain seq x y z
N MET A 1 -12.63 38.93 -43.07
CA MET A 1 -11.68 37.82 -43.34
C MET A 1 -11.78 36.88 -42.15
N SER A 2 -12.60 35.84 -42.25
CA SER A 2 -12.25 34.48 -42.71
C SER A 2 -11.67 33.62 -41.58
N TRP A 3 -12.22 32.41 -41.47
CA TRP A 3 -12.13 31.40 -40.43
C TRP A 3 -10.80 30.62 -40.40
N THR A 4 -10.58 29.94 -39.25
CA THR A 4 -9.78 28.71 -39.00
C THR A 4 -8.25 28.84 -39.09
N GLN A 5 -7.45 28.27 -38.17
CA GLN A 5 -7.45 26.86 -37.77
C GLN A 5 -7.20 26.63 -36.27
N ARG A 6 -8.03 25.76 -35.69
CA ARG A 6 -7.71 24.96 -34.50
C ARG A 6 -6.59 24.00 -34.88
N ASN A 7 -5.58 23.87 -34.02
CA ASN A 7 -4.57 22.82 -34.12
C ASN A 7 -5.14 21.51 -33.53
N PRO A 8 -5.37 20.44 -34.32
CA PRO A 8 -5.93 19.18 -33.86
C PRO A 8 -4.84 18.12 -33.72
N GLN A 9 -3.87 18.34 -32.84
CA GLN A 9 -2.77 17.40 -32.58
C GLN A 9 -2.35 17.38 -31.09
N ALA A 10 -3.34 17.23 -30.20
CA ALA A 10 -3.12 16.85 -28.82
C ALA A 10 -3.96 15.61 -28.48
N GLU A 11 -3.85 14.58 -29.33
CA GLU A 11 -4.32 13.24 -29.04
C GLU A 11 -3.20 12.26 -29.39
N HIS A 12 -2.98 11.33 -28.47
CA HIS A 12 -2.03 10.20 -28.50
C HIS A 12 -0.55 10.52 -28.27
N ASP A 13 -0.14 10.33 -27.03
CA ASP A 13 1.01 9.46 -26.70
C ASP A 13 0.82 8.89 -25.29
N PHE A 14 -0.11 7.93 -25.16
CA PHE A 14 0.03 6.88 -24.15
C PHE A 14 1.10 5.93 -24.67
N ALA A 15 2.36 6.19 -24.30
CA ALA A 15 3.41 5.22 -24.54
C ALA A 15 3.08 3.93 -23.76
N PRO A 16 3.10 2.74 -24.40
CA PRO A 16 2.93 1.49 -23.69
C PRO A 16 4.13 1.28 -22.76
N PHE A 17 3.82 0.86 -21.54
CA PHE A 17 4.71 0.46 -20.43
C PHE A 17 5.68 -0.67 -20.84
N CYS A 18 6.63 -0.42 -21.74
CA CYS A 18 7.57 -1.43 -22.20
C CYS A 18 8.94 -0.84 -22.58
N HIS A 19 9.61 -0.08 -21.69
CA HIS A 19 11.07 0.18 -21.78
C HIS A 19 11.62 0.71 -20.44
N TYR A 20 11.42 -0.02 -19.33
CA TYR A 20 12.01 0.33 -18.02
C TYR A 20 13.06 -0.66 -17.51
N ALA A 21 13.35 -1.73 -18.26
CA ALA A 21 14.43 -2.65 -17.93
C ALA A 21 15.83 -2.01 -18.01
N ASP A 22 15.98 -0.88 -18.70
CA ASP A 22 17.27 -0.19 -18.87
C ASP A 22 17.64 0.77 -17.72
N LEU A 23 16.77 0.96 -16.71
CA LEU A 23 17.07 1.83 -15.56
C LEU A 23 17.74 1.11 -14.38
N GLY A 24 18.10 -0.18 -14.52
CA GLY A 24 18.79 -0.92 -13.46
C GLY A 24 17.99 -1.04 -12.15
N TYR A 25 16.69 -0.78 -12.18
CA TYR A 25 15.81 -1.05 -11.05
C TYR A 25 15.70 -2.56 -10.90
N ASP A 26 16.29 -3.06 -9.82
CA ASP A 26 16.22 -4.46 -9.47
C ASP A 26 14.77 -4.82 -9.12
N PHE A 27 14.09 -5.48 -10.06
CA PHE A 27 12.76 -6.03 -9.85
C PHE A 27 12.76 -7.06 -8.70
N ASP A 28 13.93 -7.62 -8.37
CA ASP A 28 14.08 -8.70 -7.39
C ASP A 28 14.06 -8.19 -5.94
N MET A 29 14.20 -6.87 -5.71
CA MET A 29 14.22 -6.33 -4.34
C MET A 29 12.93 -6.67 -3.58
N TYR A 30 11.76 -6.53 -4.21
CA TYR A 30 10.50 -6.85 -3.54
C TYR A 30 10.26 -8.35 -3.42
N GLU A 31 10.88 -9.17 -4.27
CA GLU A 31 10.89 -10.63 -4.13
C GLU A 31 11.69 -11.06 -2.90
N SER A 32 12.81 -10.40 -2.62
CA SER A 32 13.64 -10.68 -1.43
C SER A 32 12.90 -10.48 -0.09
N LEU A 33 11.86 -9.63 -0.08
CA LEU A 33 11.03 -9.40 1.10
C LEU A 33 9.97 -10.48 1.31
N GLN A 34 9.69 -11.29 0.27
CA GLN A 34 8.68 -12.33 0.34
C GLN A 34 9.23 -13.53 1.11
N ILE A 35 8.40 -14.06 2.01
CA ILE A 35 8.72 -15.28 2.75
C ILE A 35 7.91 -16.45 2.19
N PRO A 36 8.45 -17.68 2.23
CA PRO A 36 7.75 -18.85 1.73
C PRO A 36 6.37 -19.05 2.38
N TRP A 37 5.45 -19.45 1.54
CA TRP A 37 4.14 -19.97 1.91
C TRP A 37 4.29 -21.33 2.62
N SER A 38 3.37 -21.66 3.52
CA SER A 38 3.30 -23.01 4.11
C SER A 38 3.08 -24.06 3.02
N THR A 39 3.90 -25.13 3.03
CA THR A 39 3.86 -26.20 2.02
C THR A 39 2.76 -27.21 2.31
N ASP A 40 2.61 -27.60 3.58
CA ASP A 40 1.74 -28.69 3.99
C ASP A 40 0.53 -28.17 4.74
N ASN A 41 -0.66 -28.45 4.20
CA ASN A 41 -1.97 -28.14 4.80
C ASN A 41 -2.11 -26.68 5.32
N PRO A 42 -2.03 -25.66 4.43
CA PRO A 42 -2.14 -24.27 4.86
C PRO A 42 -3.51 -23.98 5.49
N GLY A 43 -3.54 -23.14 6.52
CA GLY A 43 -4.78 -22.73 7.17
C GLY A 43 -5.74 -22.02 6.20
N ILE A 44 -7.04 -22.01 6.51
CA ILE A 44 -8.07 -21.39 5.66
C ILE A 44 -7.79 -19.90 5.41
N ALA A 45 -7.31 -19.18 6.42
CA ALA A 45 -6.94 -17.78 6.29
C ALA A 45 -5.80 -17.58 5.28
N GLU A 46 -4.74 -18.37 5.39
CA GLU A 46 -3.61 -18.36 4.46
C GLU A 46 -4.06 -18.68 3.02
N GLN A 47 -4.91 -19.68 2.83
CA GLN A 47 -5.44 -20.04 1.52
C GLN A 47 -6.22 -18.88 0.87
N LYS A 48 -7.14 -18.26 1.62
CA LYS A 48 -7.89 -17.08 1.14
C LYS A 48 -6.95 -15.92 0.80
N TYR A 49 -5.93 -15.71 1.62
CA TYR A 49 -4.93 -14.66 1.43
C TYR A 49 -4.12 -14.88 0.14
N ARG A 50 -3.67 -16.12 -0.11
CA ARG A 50 -3.01 -16.48 -1.38
C ARG A 50 -3.92 -16.28 -2.59
N GLN A 51 -5.16 -16.76 -2.51
CA GLN A 51 -6.14 -16.65 -3.60
C GLN A 51 -6.46 -15.19 -3.96
N GLY A 52 -6.40 -14.29 -2.98
CA GLY A 52 -6.54 -12.85 -3.21
C GLY A 52 -5.38 -12.20 -3.96
N GLY A 53 -4.28 -12.93 -4.19
CA GLY A 53 -3.07 -12.42 -4.82
C GLY A 53 -2.32 -11.43 -3.92
N PHE A 54 -2.36 -11.68 -2.60
CA PHE A 54 -1.54 -10.96 -1.62
C PHE A 54 -0.19 -11.65 -1.47
N VAL A 55 0.81 -10.88 -1.05
CA VAL A 55 2.16 -11.38 -0.80
C VAL A 55 2.36 -11.61 0.70
N LYS A 56 3.26 -12.54 1.05
CA LYS A 56 3.62 -12.81 2.43
C LYS A 56 5.01 -12.26 2.71
N THR A 57 5.14 -11.39 3.69
CA THR A 57 6.41 -10.85 4.22
C THR A 57 6.47 -11.03 5.74
N LYS A 58 7.60 -10.70 6.35
CA LYS A 58 7.70 -10.62 7.82
C LYS A 58 6.64 -9.65 8.38
N GLY A 59 5.89 -10.10 9.39
CA GLY A 59 4.82 -9.32 10.03
C GLY A 59 3.48 -9.36 9.29
N THR A 60 3.36 -10.09 8.18
CA THR A 60 2.07 -10.34 7.54
C THR A 60 1.10 -10.98 8.52
N ILE A 61 -0.17 -10.61 8.46
CA ILE A 61 -1.28 -11.36 9.05
C ILE A 61 -2.24 -11.74 7.93
N PHE A 62 -2.84 -12.94 7.98
CA PHE A 62 -3.72 -13.44 6.91
C PHE A 62 -5.14 -12.81 6.98
N LEU A 63 -5.18 -11.50 7.18
CA LEU A 63 -6.36 -10.66 7.21
C LEU A 63 -6.59 -10.05 5.82
N LEU A 64 -7.75 -10.31 5.21
CA LEU A 64 -8.12 -9.63 3.97
C LEU A 64 -8.28 -8.12 4.20
N PRO A 65 -7.82 -7.27 3.27
CA PRO A 65 -7.92 -5.82 3.43
C PRO A 65 -9.38 -5.34 3.35
N PRO A 66 -9.64 -4.08 3.70
CA PRO A 66 -10.93 -3.43 3.42
C PRO A 66 -11.29 -3.52 1.93
N SER A 67 -12.59 -3.46 1.63
CA SER A 67 -13.04 -3.39 0.24
C SER A 67 -12.49 -2.15 -0.47
N GLU A 68 -12.38 -2.21 -1.80
CA GLU A 68 -11.96 -1.04 -2.58
C GLU A 68 -12.88 0.17 -2.36
N SER A 69 -14.18 -0.02 -2.11
CA SER A 69 -15.09 1.08 -1.78
C SER A 69 -14.65 1.80 -0.51
N THR A 70 -14.32 1.07 0.56
CA THR A 70 -13.81 1.64 1.81
C THR A 70 -12.45 2.32 1.62
N LEU A 71 -11.56 1.75 0.79
CA LEU A 71 -10.28 2.40 0.47
C LEU A 71 -10.50 3.73 -0.27
N ARG A 72 -11.43 3.77 -1.24
CA ARG A 72 -11.81 4.98 -1.99
C ARG A 72 -12.46 6.01 -1.08
N GLU A 73 -13.38 5.61 -0.23
CA GLU A 73 -14.04 6.48 0.75
C GLU A 73 -13.01 7.14 1.67
N THR A 74 -12.19 6.35 2.36
CA THR A 74 -11.19 6.89 3.31
C THR A 74 -10.09 7.73 2.65
N PHE A 75 -9.82 7.51 1.35
CA PHE A 75 -8.91 8.34 0.56
C PHE A 75 -9.57 9.68 0.15
N ASN A 76 -10.85 9.65 -0.20
CA ASN A 76 -11.62 10.81 -0.66
C ASN A 76 -12.12 11.69 0.49
N ASP A 77 -12.29 11.12 1.68
CA ASP A 77 -12.73 11.83 2.86
C ASP A 77 -11.76 12.95 3.24
N PRO A 78 -12.25 14.17 3.50
CA PRO A 78 -11.40 15.25 3.97
C PRO A 78 -10.79 14.92 5.35
N PRO A 79 -9.48 15.14 5.55
CA PRO A 79 -8.83 14.80 6.82
C PRO A 79 -9.26 15.72 7.97
N ARG A 80 -9.95 16.82 7.66
CA ARG A 80 -10.56 17.74 8.63
C ARG A 80 -11.86 18.30 8.03
N PRO A 81 -12.92 18.56 8.83
CA PRO A 81 -14.21 19.02 8.31
C PRO A 81 -14.17 20.31 7.48
N LYS A 82 -13.16 21.15 7.69
CA LYS A 82 -13.02 22.46 7.03
C LYS A 82 -12.23 22.41 5.72
N THR A 83 -11.55 21.30 5.40
CA THR A 83 -10.81 21.21 4.13
C THR A 83 -11.73 20.69 3.04
N ARG A 84 -11.71 21.34 1.87
CA ARG A 84 -12.41 20.87 0.67
C ARG A 84 -11.63 19.82 -0.13
N MET A 85 -10.44 19.45 0.35
CA MET A 85 -9.53 18.53 -0.32
C MET A 85 -9.56 17.17 0.36
N SER A 86 -9.56 16.12 -0.44
CA SER A 86 -9.48 14.74 0.02
C SER A 86 -8.19 14.45 0.79
N ALA A 87 -8.20 13.46 1.69
CA ALA A 87 -6.99 13.00 2.39
C ALA A 87 -5.88 12.61 1.42
N GLY A 88 -6.24 11.95 0.32
CA GLY A 88 -5.37 11.61 -0.79
C GLY A 88 -4.66 12.82 -1.40
N ALA A 89 -5.42 13.85 -1.79
CA ALA A 89 -4.82 15.04 -2.40
C ALA A 89 -4.00 15.87 -1.42
N VAL A 90 -4.40 15.94 -0.15
CA VAL A 90 -3.59 16.60 0.89
C VAL A 90 -2.26 15.86 1.08
N ALA A 91 -2.28 14.54 1.13
CA ALA A 91 -1.07 13.73 1.27
C ALA A 91 -0.17 13.87 0.03
N LEU A 92 -0.75 13.93 -1.17
CA LEU A 92 -0.01 14.10 -2.41
C LEU A 92 0.65 15.49 -2.48
N CYS A 93 -0.04 16.56 -2.12
CA CYS A 93 0.55 17.90 -2.04
C CYS A 93 1.74 17.91 -1.06
N LYS A 94 1.54 17.35 0.15
CA LYS A 94 2.60 17.25 1.17
C LYS A 94 3.79 16.41 0.72
N HIS A 95 3.53 15.36 -0.07
CA HIS A 95 4.58 14.52 -0.63
C HIS A 95 5.53 15.36 -1.52
N PHE A 96 4.96 16.17 -2.42
CA PHE A 96 5.74 17.09 -3.26
C PHE A 96 6.43 18.20 -2.46
N GLU A 97 5.74 18.81 -1.47
CA GLU A 97 6.29 19.87 -0.61
C GLU A 97 7.51 19.43 0.21
N ARG A 98 7.59 18.14 0.57
CA ARG A 98 8.69 17.59 1.38
C ARG A 98 9.99 17.32 0.60
N GLY A 99 10.07 17.74 -0.66
CA GLY A 99 11.24 17.47 -1.51
C GLY A 99 11.40 15.99 -1.87
N ARG A 100 10.37 15.15 -1.63
CA ARG A 100 10.29 13.79 -2.20
C ARG A 100 9.82 13.80 -3.65
N SER A 101 9.71 15.01 -4.22
CA SER A 101 9.62 15.27 -5.64
C SER A 101 11.02 15.55 -6.17
N SER A 102 11.34 15.14 -7.40
CA SER A 102 12.61 15.40 -8.09
C SER A 102 12.91 16.91 -8.34
N ALA A 103 12.32 17.78 -7.53
CA ALA A 103 12.40 19.23 -7.58
C ALA A 103 13.81 19.79 -7.26
N GLU A 104 14.73 18.97 -6.72
CA GLU A 104 16.14 19.37 -6.61
C GLU A 104 16.83 19.55 -7.98
N HIS A 105 16.26 19.00 -9.06
CA HIS A 105 16.87 19.04 -10.40
C HIS A 105 15.93 19.47 -11.54
N ASN A 106 14.81 20.14 -11.23
CA ASN A 106 13.82 20.53 -12.25
C ASN A 106 13.27 19.32 -13.04
N GLN A 107 13.41 18.11 -12.48
CA GLN A 107 12.95 16.88 -13.10
C GLN A 107 11.53 16.56 -12.61
N PRO A 108 10.69 15.96 -13.46
CA PRO A 108 9.42 15.41 -13.01
C PRO A 108 9.67 14.27 -12.01
N HIS A 109 8.77 14.13 -11.04
CA HIS A 109 8.80 12.97 -10.17
C HIS A 109 8.60 11.69 -11.01
N PRO A 110 9.39 10.62 -10.80
CA PRO A 110 9.44 9.43 -11.66
C PRO A 110 8.11 8.66 -11.74
N PHE A 111 7.20 8.82 -10.77
CA PHE A 111 5.91 8.13 -10.76
C PHE A 111 4.71 9.03 -10.42
N TRP A 112 4.66 9.60 -9.22
CA TRP A 112 3.59 10.52 -8.81
C TRP A 112 3.51 11.76 -9.71
N LYS A 113 2.27 12.18 -9.99
CA LYS A 113 1.97 13.42 -10.72
C LYS A 113 1.75 14.57 -9.75
N LEU A 114 2.40 15.71 -9.98
CA LEU A 114 2.20 16.92 -9.18
C LEU A 114 0.74 17.41 -9.32
N PRO A 115 -0.05 17.46 -8.23
CA PRO A 115 -1.42 17.94 -8.29
C PRO A 115 -1.45 19.48 -8.38
N THR A 116 -2.06 20.02 -9.43
CA THR A 116 -2.14 21.47 -9.70
C THR A 116 -3.60 21.93 -9.83
N GLY A 117 -3.82 23.25 -9.85
CA GLY A 117 -5.17 23.82 -9.99
C GLY A 117 -5.93 23.94 -8.66
N SER A 118 -7.27 23.94 -8.75
CA SER A 118 -8.17 24.08 -7.59
C SER A 118 -8.11 22.85 -6.66
N ASN A 119 -8.73 22.95 -5.48
CA ASN A 119 -8.81 21.81 -4.56
C ASN A 119 -9.51 20.61 -5.21
N GLU A 120 -10.55 20.85 -6.01
CA GLU A 120 -11.29 19.84 -6.77
C GLU A 120 -10.39 19.20 -7.83
N ASN A 121 -9.60 19.98 -8.57
CA ASN A 121 -8.66 19.44 -9.56
C ASN A 121 -7.60 18.54 -8.91
N LYS A 122 -7.08 18.96 -7.74
CA LYS A 122 -6.11 18.18 -6.96
C LYS A 122 -6.72 16.88 -6.43
N THR A 123 -7.95 16.93 -5.91
CA THR A 123 -8.70 15.74 -5.47
C THR A 123 -8.96 14.78 -6.61
N GLU A 124 -9.40 15.27 -7.77
CA GLU A 124 -9.63 14.43 -8.94
C GLU A 124 -8.33 13.79 -9.45
N THR A 125 -7.22 14.54 -9.48
CA THR A 125 -5.91 14.00 -9.84
C THR A 125 -5.48 12.87 -8.90
N ALA A 126 -5.60 13.09 -7.58
CA ALA A 126 -5.26 12.08 -6.59
C ALA A 126 -6.16 10.83 -6.70
N ARG A 127 -7.45 11.02 -7.00
CA ARG A 127 -8.41 9.93 -7.20
C ARG A 127 -8.04 9.06 -8.40
N GLN A 128 -7.66 9.66 -9.53
CA GLN A 128 -7.20 8.93 -10.72
C GLN A 128 -5.95 8.09 -10.42
N ILE A 129 -5.01 8.62 -9.64
CA ILE A 129 -3.81 7.89 -9.20
C ILE A 129 -4.20 6.69 -8.31
N LEU A 130 -5.18 6.86 -7.40
CA LEU A 130 -5.69 5.75 -6.60
C LEU A 130 -6.33 4.67 -7.48
N ASP A 131 -7.16 5.05 -8.44
CA ASP A 131 -7.86 4.12 -9.34
C ASP A 131 -6.85 3.25 -10.10
N ASP A 132 -5.81 3.87 -10.64
CA ASP A 132 -4.71 3.21 -11.35
C ASP A 132 -3.95 2.24 -10.43
N MET A 133 -3.60 2.69 -9.22
CA MET A 133 -2.90 1.87 -8.24
C MET A 133 -3.74 0.65 -7.79
N LEU A 134 -5.03 0.82 -7.54
CA LEU A 134 -5.92 -0.29 -7.17
C LEU A 134 -6.07 -1.31 -8.30
N ALA A 135 -6.12 -0.86 -9.55
CA ALA A 135 -6.25 -1.72 -10.71
C ALA A 135 -4.97 -2.50 -11.05
N HIS A 136 -3.79 -1.93 -10.77
CA HIS A 136 -2.54 -2.41 -11.34
C HIS A 136 -1.42 -2.74 -10.34
N ALA A 137 -1.59 -2.50 -9.03
CA ALA A 137 -0.57 -2.83 -8.04
C ALA A 137 -0.40 -4.37 -7.89
N PRO A 138 0.74 -4.96 -8.31
CA PRO A 138 0.99 -6.39 -8.15
C PRO A 138 1.29 -6.77 -6.71
N TRP A 139 1.82 -5.84 -5.91
CA TRP A 139 2.20 -6.10 -4.54
C TRP A 139 1.13 -5.53 -3.62
N ARG A 140 0.55 -6.39 -2.78
CA ARG A 140 -0.50 -6.02 -1.81
C ARG A 140 -0.29 -6.85 -0.56
N ASN A 141 -0.25 -6.20 0.61
CA ASN A 141 -0.01 -6.89 1.88
C ASN A 141 -0.68 -6.19 3.07
N VAL A 142 -1.05 -6.97 4.09
CA VAL A 142 -1.55 -6.55 5.39
C VAL A 142 -0.58 -7.02 6.46
N MET A 143 0.06 -6.08 7.14
CA MET A 143 1.09 -6.35 8.13
C MET A 143 0.65 -5.83 9.51
N LEU A 144 0.84 -6.63 10.55
CA LEU A 144 0.66 -6.19 11.93
C LEU A 144 1.79 -5.23 12.30
N LEU A 145 1.44 -4.01 12.71
CA LEU A 145 2.42 -3.01 13.13
C LEU A 145 2.69 -3.12 14.64
N HIS A 146 1.61 -3.16 15.42
CA HIS A 146 1.62 -3.41 16.86
C HIS A 146 0.22 -3.87 17.28
N ARG A 147 0.03 -4.16 18.57
CA ARG A 147 -1.25 -4.63 19.11
C ARG A 147 -2.41 -3.71 18.70
N GLY A 148 -3.43 -4.28 18.09
CA GLY A 148 -4.66 -3.60 17.64
C GLY A 148 -4.51 -2.74 16.38
N VAL A 149 -3.32 -2.72 15.74
CA VAL A 149 -3.08 -1.90 14.55
C VAL A 149 -2.31 -2.69 13.49
N ALA A 150 -2.94 -2.85 12.34
CA ALA A 150 -2.31 -3.34 11.12
C ALA A 150 -2.15 -2.22 10.09
N VAL A 151 -1.41 -2.52 9.04
CA VAL A 151 -1.15 -1.64 7.91
C VAL A 151 -1.47 -2.41 6.65
N TYR A 152 -2.28 -1.82 5.78
CA TYR A 152 -2.47 -2.29 4.41
C TYR A 152 -1.63 -1.44 3.45
N GLU A 153 -0.82 -2.10 2.64
CA GLU A 153 0.00 -1.47 1.63
C GLU A 153 -0.28 -2.07 0.25
N ILE A 154 -0.28 -1.20 -0.75
CA ILE A 154 -0.24 -1.59 -2.17
C ILE A 154 0.96 -0.91 -2.81
N ARG A 155 1.66 -1.61 -3.70
CA ARG A 155 2.82 -1.10 -4.43
C ARG A 155 2.79 -1.51 -5.89
N ASN A 156 3.21 -0.60 -6.75
CA ASN A 156 3.47 -0.89 -8.15
C ASN A 156 4.82 -1.64 -8.31
N ARG A 157 5.15 -2.01 -9.55
CA ARG A 157 6.41 -2.72 -9.85
C ARG A 157 7.67 -1.89 -9.59
N LEU A 158 7.55 -0.57 -9.62
CA LEU A 158 8.65 0.36 -9.33
C LEU A 158 8.83 0.58 -7.82
N GLY A 159 7.98 -0.01 -6.98
CA GLY A 159 8.04 0.11 -5.53
C GLY A 159 7.27 1.29 -4.93
N TYR A 160 6.76 2.21 -5.76
CA TYR A 160 5.88 3.28 -5.30
C TYR A 160 4.57 2.71 -4.80
N GLY A 161 4.03 3.27 -3.73
CA GLY A 161 2.87 2.69 -3.07
C GLY A 161 1.96 3.64 -2.35
N MET A 162 0.93 3.06 -1.75
CA MET A 162 -0.03 3.72 -0.89
C MET A 162 -0.24 2.90 0.38
N ARG A 163 -0.49 3.59 1.50
CA ARG A 163 -0.62 2.97 2.82
C ARG A 163 -1.91 3.40 3.53
N TRP A 164 -2.57 2.42 4.14
CA TRP A 164 -3.64 2.62 5.10
C TRP A 164 -3.26 2.01 6.46
N THR A 165 -3.67 2.66 7.53
CA THR A 165 -3.71 2.03 8.86
C THR A 165 -5.07 1.39 9.06
N LEU A 166 -5.07 0.19 9.63
CA LEU A 166 -6.24 -0.57 10.03
C LEU A 166 -6.26 -0.68 11.55
N GLU A 167 -7.29 -0.15 12.20
CA GLU A 167 -7.58 -0.48 13.59
C GLU A 167 -8.29 -1.84 13.58
N ILE A 168 -7.72 -2.83 14.27
CA ILE A 168 -8.20 -4.22 14.26
C ILE A 168 -8.47 -4.71 15.68
N VAL A 169 -9.46 -5.58 15.80
CA VAL A 169 -9.77 -6.30 17.04
C VAL A 169 -9.78 -7.80 16.78
N GLU A 170 -9.36 -8.57 17.76
CA GLU A 170 -9.47 -10.03 17.73
C GLU A 170 -10.93 -10.43 17.96
N GLU A 171 -11.47 -11.32 17.12
CA GLU A 171 -12.83 -11.80 17.23
C GLU A 171 -12.90 -12.89 18.32
N VAL A 172 -13.65 -12.60 19.39
CA VAL A 172 -13.46 -13.19 20.73
C VAL A 172 -13.94 -14.64 20.86
N GLU A 173 -14.72 -15.18 19.92
CA GLU A 173 -15.28 -16.54 20.04
C GLU A 173 -14.21 -17.66 20.12
N ILE A 174 -12.99 -17.40 19.64
CA ILE A 174 -11.85 -18.32 19.75
C ILE A 174 -10.92 -17.91 20.90
N GLY A 175 -10.84 -16.60 21.22
CA GLY A 175 -10.05 -16.06 22.31
C GLY A 175 -10.49 -16.57 23.70
N GLU A 176 -11.78 -16.77 23.93
CA GLU A 176 -12.28 -17.38 25.18
C GLU A 176 -11.88 -18.84 25.32
N LYS A 177 -12.00 -19.62 24.23
CA LYS A 177 -11.55 -21.02 24.19
C LYS A 177 -10.04 -21.13 24.38
N ARG A 178 -9.28 -20.21 23.81
CA ARG A 178 -7.83 -20.14 23.94
C ARG A 178 -7.41 -19.75 25.36
N MET A 179 -8.02 -18.72 25.95
CA MET A 179 -7.80 -18.36 27.37
C MET A 179 -8.20 -19.48 28.32
N GLU A 180 -9.18 -20.31 27.93
CA GLU A 180 -9.55 -21.52 28.66
C GLU A 180 -8.50 -22.64 28.50
N MET A 181 -7.93 -22.86 27.31
CA MET A 181 -6.82 -23.79 27.08
C MET A 181 -5.51 -23.34 27.78
N GLU A 182 -5.21 -22.03 27.77
CA GLU A 182 -4.11 -21.41 28.52
C GLU A 182 -4.30 -21.58 30.03
N ARG A 183 -5.52 -21.36 30.55
CA ARG A 183 -5.86 -21.67 31.96
C ARG A 183 -5.68 -23.14 32.31
N ARG A 184 -5.84 -24.04 31.34
CA ARG A 184 -5.66 -25.49 31.50
C ARG A 184 -4.20 -25.92 31.31
N GLY A 185 -3.29 -25.00 31.00
CA GLY A 185 -1.86 -25.27 30.83
C GLY A 185 -1.54 -26.10 29.59
N GLU A 186 -2.39 -26.05 28.56
CA GLU A 186 -2.31 -26.91 27.38
C GLU A 186 -1.47 -26.30 26.23
N LEU A 187 -0.87 -25.12 26.43
CA LEU A 187 -0.21 -24.30 25.40
C LEU A 187 1.30 -24.06 25.67
N ASP A 188 1.98 -24.98 26.34
CA ASP A 188 3.42 -24.84 26.59
C ASP A 188 4.22 -25.28 25.35
N GLY A 189 4.84 -24.32 24.65
CA GLY A 189 5.92 -24.59 23.68
C GLY A 189 5.67 -24.31 22.19
N GLN A 190 4.63 -23.56 21.79
CA GLN A 190 4.48 -23.15 20.38
C GLN A 190 5.14 -21.79 20.09
N PRO A 191 6.03 -21.67 19.09
CA PRO A 191 6.69 -20.42 18.73
C PRO A 191 5.71 -19.50 18.01
N ASP A 192 5.71 -18.19 18.32
CA ASP A 192 5.25 -16.96 17.60
C ASP A 192 4.40 -17.12 16.30
N THR A 193 3.53 -18.10 16.24
CA THR A 193 2.55 -18.38 15.18
C THR A 193 1.20 -17.77 15.52
N GLU A 194 1.12 -17.17 16.71
CA GLU A 194 -0.12 -16.78 17.37
C GLU A 194 -0.92 -15.69 16.65
N ASP A 195 -0.27 -14.82 15.87
CA ASP A 195 -0.95 -13.68 15.23
C ASP A 195 -1.42 -13.97 13.80
N LEU A 196 -0.82 -14.96 13.13
CA LEU A 196 -1.16 -15.33 11.75
C LEU A 196 -2.54 -15.99 11.65
N ASP A 197 -2.89 -16.78 12.66
CA ASP A 197 -4.10 -17.61 12.69
C ASP A 197 -5.24 -17.00 13.52
N LYS A 198 -5.03 -15.81 14.10
CA LYS A 198 -6.08 -15.07 14.78
C LYS A 198 -7.12 -14.56 13.78
N GLU A 199 -8.38 -14.65 14.18
CA GLU A 199 -9.48 -14.04 13.44
C GLU A 199 -9.54 -12.55 13.80
N TRP A 200 -9.11 -11.71 12.86
CA TRP A 200 -9.07 -10.26 13.04
C TRP A 200 -10.25 -9.60 12.32
N ARG A 201 -10.87 -8.62 12.98
CA ARG A 201 -11.89 -7.76 12.38
C ARG A 201 -11.40 -6.32 12.27
N ILE A 202 -11.55 -5.74 11.08
CA ILE A 202 -11.22 -4.33 10.84
C ILE A 202 -12.34 -3.45 11.41
N VAL A 203 -11.99 -2.57 12.34
CA VAL A 203 -12.90 -1.61 12.97
C VAL A 203 -12.85 -0.27 12.25
N LYS A 204 -11.67 0.14 11.80
CA LYS A 204 -11.48 1.43 11.12
C LYS A 204 -10.33 1.39 10.15
N THR A 205 -10.52 2.08 9.03
CA THR A 205 -9.53 2.23 7.96
C THR A 205 -9.17 3.71 7.85
N THR A 206 -7.89 4.03 7.70
CA THR A 206 -7.43 5.42 7.56
C THR A 206 -6.29 5.50 6.57
N PHE A 207 -6.46 6.29 5.52
CA PHE A 207 -5.38 6.56 4.57
C PHE A 207 -4.24 7.33 5.25
N ARG A 208 -3.00 6.89 5.05
CA ARG A 208 -1.80 7.47 5.70
C ARG A 208 -0.87 8.18 4.73
N GLY A 209 -0.87 7.82 3.45
CA GLY A 209 -0.12 8.53 2.44
C GLY A 209 0.53 7.62 1.40
N PHE A 210 1.43 8.26 0.64
CA PHE A 210 2.20 7.67 -0.44
C PHE A 210 3.52 7.10 0.08
N LEU A 211 4.01 6.06 -0.58
CA LEU A 211 5.23 5.35 -0.25
C LEU A 211 6.22 5.50 -1.40
N GLU A 212 7.48 5.73 -1.02
CA GLU A 212 8.61 5.63 -1.93
C GLU A 212 9.02 4.16 -2.09
N PRO A 213 9.75 3.84 -3.17
CA PRO A 213 10.47 2.59 -3.26
C PRO A 213 11.34 2.45 -2.02
N ILE A 214 11.37 1.24 -1.45
CA ILE A 214 12.34 0.89 -0.42
C ILE A 214 13.70 1.05 -1.11
N ALA A 215 14.55 1.98 -0.65
CA ALA A 215 15.91 2.03 -1.15
C ALA A 215 16.61 0.75 -0.69
N ALA A 216 17.35 0.09 -1.57
CA ALA A 216 18.28 -0.95 -1.18
C ALA A 216 19.11 -0.40 -0.01
N MET A 217 19.23 -1.16 1.08
CA MET A 217 20.10 -0.79 2.20
C MET A 217 21.58 -0.99 1.81
N ASP A 218 22.00 -0.44 0.67
CA ASP A 218 23.36 -0.55 0.12
C ASP A 218 24.37 0.33 0.91
N HIS A 219 23.99 0.82 2.08
CA HIS A 219 24.82 1.71 2.89
C HIS A 219 25.42 1.05 4.14
N GLU A 220 25.27 -0.27 4.35
CA GLU A 220 25.81 -0.94 5.55
C GLU A 220 26.73 -2.15 5.32
N LEU A 221 27.21 -2.42 4.09
CA LEU A 221 28.14 -3.55 3.83
C LEU A 221 29.53 -3.16 3.28
N GLU A 222 29.97 -1.91 3.44
CA GLU A 222 31.38 -1.55 3.20
C GLU A 222 31.93 -0.68 4.32
N GLN A 223 32.17 -1.27 5.50
CA GLN A 223 33.31 -0.89 6.35
C GLN A 223 33.89 -2.16 6.97
N GLY A 224 34.78 -2.78 6.23
CA GLY A 224 35.62 -3.89 6.68
C GLY A 224 36.87 -3.94 5.82
N ASP A 225 37.79 -3.01 6.08
CA ASP A 225 39.22 -3.19 5.81
C ASP A 225 39.90 -3.75 7.07
#